data_AF-A0A0B8P218-F1
#
_entry.id   AF-A0A0B8P218-F1
#
_cell.length_a   1.000
_cell.length_b   1.000
_cell.length_c   1.000
_cell.angle_alpha   90.00
_cell.angle_beta   90.00
_cell.angle_gamma   90.00
#
_symmetry.space_group_name_H-M   'P 1'
#
loop_
_entity.id
_entity.type
_entity.pdbx_description
1 polymer ?
#
loop_
_entity_poly.entity_id
_entity_poly.type
_entity_poly.pdbx_seq_one_letter_code
_entity_poly.pdbx_strand_id
1 'polypeptide(L)'
;MSNPRYKKQLAECQASVVMVKESELELCTGNVLVVADPYVAFAKVAQALDVPEQPATGISEAAFIAADATLGENVSVGPNSTIESGAVIGDNASIGAGAYIGRNAKIGAGTQVWANATIYHHVEVGEKCVFHSSCVIGADGFGYANERGEWIKIPQTGTVKIGDRVEIGASTTVDRGALEDTIVESNVILDNQIQIGHNVHLGYGSCIAGVLLSVVAHTSVNTVSLAAAQRFQAI
;
A
#
# COMPACT_ATOMS: atom_id res chain seq x y z
N MET A 1 -4.26 -23.20 14.29
CA MET A 1 -3.31 -24.19 13.76
C MET A 1 -3.54 -24.30 12.26
N SER A 2 -2.66 -23.65 11.47
CA SER A 2 -2.74 -23.57 10.01
C SER A 2 -1.81 -24.56 9.31
N ASN A 3 -0.79 -25.07 10.02
CA ASN A 3 0.19 -26.02 9.49
C ASN A 3 0.05 -27.40 10.18
N PRO A 4 -0.34 -28.45 9.43
CA PRO A 4 -0.54 -29.80 9.97
C PRO A 4 0.68 -30.41 10.68
N ARG A 5 1.90 -29.91 10.42
CA ARG A 5 3.13 -30.40 11.07
C ARG A 5 3.11 -30.22 12.59
N TYR A 6 2.34 -29.28 13.10
CA TYR A 6 2.27 -28.96 14.52
C TYR A 6 1.15 -29.70 15.27
N LYS A 7 0.42 -30.62 14.63
CA LYS A 7 -0.70 -31.34 15.26
C LYS A 7 -0.34 -32.03 16.58
N LYS A 8 0.84 -32.66 16.65
CA LYS A 8 1.30 -33.35 17.87
C LYS A 8 1.59 -32.41 19.03
N GLN A 9 1.82 -31.13 18.75
CA GLN A 9 2.14 -30.12 19.76
C GLN A 9 0.87 -29.47 20.35
N LEU A 10 -0.32 -29.76 19.82
CA LEU A 10 -1.58 -29.21 20.34
C LEU A 10 -1.85 -29.62 21.80
N ALA A 11 -1.58 -30.87 22.14
CA ALA A 11 -1.81 -31.39 23.49
C ALA A 11 -0.88 -30.77 24.54
N GLU A 12 0.31 -30.31 24.12
CA GLU A 12 1.32 -29.67 24.97
C GLU A 12 1.24 -28.13 24.92
N CYS A 13 0.31 -27.57 24.14
CA CYS A 13 0.19 -26.14 23.94
C CYS A 13 -0.33 -25.44 25.20
N GLN A 14 0.39 -24.43 25.68
CA GLN A 14 0.01 -23.63 26.86
C GLN A 14 -0.84 -22.39 26.53
N ALA A 15 -1.32 -22.26 25.29
CA ALA A 15 -2.17 -21.13 24.91
C ALA A 15 -3.53 -21.19 25.61
N SER A 16 -4.05 -20.04 26.05
CA SER A 16 -5.36 -19.97 26.73
C SER A 16 -6.53 -20.32 25.82
N VAL A 17 -6.38 -20.14 24.50
CA VAL A 17 -7.33 -20.54 23.45
C VAL A 17 -6.54 -20.99 22.21
N VAL A 18 -6.97 -22.06 21.54
CA VAL A 18 -6.41 -22.50 20.25
C VAL A 18 -7.47 -22.42 19.16
N MET A 19 -7.12 -21.84 18.02
CA MET A 19 -7.98 -21.82 16.82
C MET A 19 -7.70 -23.05 15.95
N VAL A 20 -8.70 -23.88 15.64
CA VAL A 20 -8.51 -25.12 14.84
C VAL A 20 -9.69 -25.38 13.91
N LYS A 21 -9.55 -26.32 12.98
CA LYS A 21 -10.68 -26.85 12.21
C LYS A 21 -11.47 -27.86 13.03
N GLU A 22 -12.74 -28.08 12.69
CA GLU A 22 -13.61 -29.06 13.36
C GLU A 22 -12.94 -30.44 13.50
N SER A 23 -12.25 -30.91 12.45
CA SER A 23 -11.55 -32.19 12.41
C SER A 23 -10.39 -32.34 13.42
N GLU A 24 -10.02 -31.26 14.12
CA GLU A 24 -8.87 -31.20 15.01
C GLU A 24 -9.28 -30.90 16.46
N LEU A 25 -10.59 -30.78 16.72
CA LEU A 25 -11.16 -30.48 18.02
C LEU A 25 -10.74 -31.53 19.08
N GLU A 26 -10.81 -32.82 18.73
CA GLU A 26 -10.46 -33.92 19.63
C GLU A 26 -8.97 -33.97 20.01
N LEU A 27 -8.10 -33.23 19.29
CA LEU A 27 -6.67 -33.16 19.56
C LEU A 27 -6.30 -32.10 20.61
N CYS A 28 -7.27 -31.31 21.07
CA CYS A 28 -7.05 -30.18 21.95
C CYS A 28 -7.46 -30.48 23.39
N THR A 29 -6.70 -29.99 24.36
CA THR A 29 -6.91 -30.24 25.81
C THR A 29 -7.40 -29.01 26.58
N GLY A 30 -7.62 -27.87 25.90
CA GLY A 30 -8.01 -26.58 26.50
C GLY A 30 -9.18 -25.91 25.77
N ASN A 31 -9.31 -24.58 25.92
CA ASN A 31 -10.34 -23.83 25.20
C ASN A 31 -10.03 -23.77 23.70
N VAL A 32 -11.05 -24.01 22.88
CA VAL A 32 -10.90 -24.08 21.43
C VAL A 32 -11.88 -23.15 20.75
N LEU A 33 -11.40 -22.41 19.76
CA LEU A 33 -12.24 -21.70 18.80
C LEU A 33 -12.23 -22.47 17.48
N VAL A 34 -13.35 -23.11 17.15
CA VAL A 34 -13.47 -23.85 15.89
C VAL A 34 -13.80 -22.88 14.76
N VAL A 35 -12.99 -22.92 13.70
CA VAL A 35 -13.06 -21.99 12.56
C VAL A 35 -12.83 -22.72 11.24
N ALA A 36 -13.40 -22.20 10.15
CA ALA A 36 -13.23 -22.78 8.81
C ALA A 36 -11.76 -22.69 8.33
N ASP A 37 -11.13 -21.54 8.54
CA ASP A 37 -9.72 -21.30 8.21
C ASP A 37 -8.99 -20.69 9.42
N PRO A 38 -8.18 -21.48 10.14
CA PRO A 38 -7.43 -20.99 11.29
C PRO A 38 -6.43 -19.86 10.98
N TYR A 39 -5.93 -19.75 9.74
CA TYR A 39 -5.00 -18.68 9.35
C TYR A 39 -5.72 -17.36 9.14
N VAL A 40 -6.88 -17.39 8.48
CA VAL A 40 -7.75 -16.20 8.33
C VAL A 40 -8.29 -15.76 9.69
N ALA A 41 -8.72 -16.70 10.54
CA ALA A 41 -9.16 -16.39 11.90
C ALA A 41 -8.04 -15.74 12.72
N PHE A 42 -6.82 -16.28 12.61
CA PHE A 42 -5.64 -15.67 13.24
C PHE A 42 -5.43 -14.23 12.78
N ALA A 43 -5.48 -13.94 11.48
CA ALA A 43 -5.32 -12.57 10.98
C ALA A 43 -6.36 -11.61 11.57
N LYS A 44 -7.63 -12.03 11.65
CA LYS A 44 -8.71 -11.23 12.23
C LYS A 44 -8.53 -10.99 13.73
N VAL A 45 -8.15 -12.03 14.48
CA VAL A 45 -7.90 -11.93 15.92
C VAL A 45 -6.68 -11.06 16.19
N ALA A 46 -5.61 -11.21 15.40
CA ALA A 46 -4.43 -10.37 15.49
C ALA A 46 -4.79 -8.90 15.28
N GLN A 47 -5.57 -8.56 14.24
CA GLN A 47 -6.05 -7.19 14.01
C GLN A 47 -6.92 -6.66 15.16
N ALA A 48 -7.75 -7.51 15.77
CA ALA A 48 -8.61 -7.11 16.90
C ALA A 48 -7.85 -6.89 18.21
N LEU A 49 -6.68 -7.53 18.36
CA LEU A 49 -5.81 -7.40 19.52
C LEU A 49 -4.68 -6.41 19.31
N ASP A 50 -4.45 -5.98 18.07
CA ASP A 50 -3.43 -5.02 17.73
C ASP A 50 -3.81 -3.62 18.23
N VAL A 51 -2.81 -2.87 18.69
CA VAL A 51 -2.92 -1.45 19.01
C VAL A 51 -2.01 -0.75 18.02
N PRO A 52 -2.48 -0.50 16.79
CA PRO A 52 -1.62 -0.02 15.73
C PRO A 52 -1.12 1.39 16.07
N GLU A 53 0.19 1.56 16.06
CA GLU A 53 0.79 2.89 16.10
C GLU A 53 0.33 3.70 14.89
N GLN A 54 -0.02 4.96 15.12
CA GLN A 54 -0.43 5.87 14.06
C GLN A 54 0.80 6.62 13.54
N PRO A 55 0.89 6.92 12.23
CA PRO A 55 1.99 7.69 11.66
C PRO A 55 2.19 9.07 12.31
N ALA A 56 1.11 9.68 12.80
CA ALA A 56 1.13 10.96 13.51
C ALA A 56 -0.05 11.08 14.49
N THR A 57 0.06 12.01 15.44
CA THR A 57 -1.01 12.40 16.36
C THR A 57 -1.21 13.91 16.32
N GLY A 58 -2.46 14.35 16.12
CA GLY A 58 -2.78 15.77 15.90
C GLY A 58 -2.07 16.38 14.69
N ILE A 59 -2.09 17.70 14.58
CA ILE A 59 -1.36 18.45 13.53
C ILE A 59 -0.15 19.12 14.20
N SER A 60 1.05 18.78 13.75
CA SER A 60 2.28 19.37 14.25
C SER A 60 2.45 20.82 13.77
N GLU A 61 2.87 21.72 14.67
CA GLU A 61 3.25 23.10 14.32
C GLU A 61 4.46 23.16 13.36
N ALA A 62 5.25 22.10 13.27
CA ALA A 62 6.38 21.99 12.35
C ALA A 62 5.97 21.47 10.96
N ALA A 63 4.69 21.19 10.71
CA ALA A 63 4.20 20.81 9.40
C ALA A 63 3.95 22.06 8.53
N PHE A 64 4.28 21.98 7.25
CA PHE A 64 3.84 22.95 6.27
C PHE A 64 2.53 22.48 5.63
N ILE A 65 1.49 23.30 5.71
CA ILE A 65 0.20 23.04 5.09
C ILE A 65 -0.20 24.29 4.31
N ALA A 66 -0.40 24.14 3.00
CA ALA A 66 -0.84 25.24 2.15
C ALA A 66 -2.21 25.78 2.59
N ALA A 67 -2.40 27.09 2.47
CA ALA A 67 -3.61 27.77 2.98
C ALA A 67 -4.91 27.35 2.30
N ASP A 68 -4.83 26.82 1.07
CA ASP A 68 -5.95 26.33 0.27
C ASP A 68 -6.05 24.79 0.26
N ALA A 69 -5.22 24.09 1.04
CA ALA A 69 -5.37 22.65 1.25
C ALA A 69 -6.63 22.38 2.08
N THR A 70 -7.33 21.29 1.78
CA THR A 70 -8.53 20.86 2.49
C THR A 70 -8.22 19.67 3.38
N LEU A 71 -8.52 19.76 4.66
CA LEU A 71 -8.38 18.68 5.64
C LEU A 71 -9.77 18.28 6.15
N GLY A 72 -10.02 16.98 6.20
CA GLY A 72 -11.20 16.39 6.83
C GLY A 72 -11.15 16.40 8.36
N GLU A 73 -12.10 15.72 8.97
CA GLU A 73 -12.17 15.58 10.43
C GLU A 73 -11.11 14.60 10.95
N ASN A 74 -10.56 14.88 12.14
CA ASN A 74 -9.59 14.02 12.82
C ASN A 74 -8.34 13.65 12.00
N VAL A 75 -7.93 14.51 11.07
CA VAL A 75 -6.66 14.35 10.35
C VAL A 75 -5.48 14.57 11.28
N SER A 76 -4.45 13.73 11.17
CA SER A 76 -3.16 13.94 11.84
C SER A 76 -2.03 14.16 10.84
N VAL A 77 -1.10 15.05 11.20
CA VAL A 77 0.00 15.51 10.35
C VAL A 77 1.26 15.65 11.20
N GLY A 78 2.26 14.82 10.90
CA GLY A 78 3.53 14.76 11.62
C GLY A 78 4.46 15.93 11.33
N PRO A 79 5.49 16.16 12.16
CA PRO A 79 6.43 17.27 12.00
C PRO A 79 7.18 17.18 10.66
N ASN A 80 7.51 18.35 10.11
CA ASN A 80 8.25 18.51 8.85
C ASN A 80 7.60 17.87 7.61
N SER A 81 6.34 17.44 7.71
CA SER A 81 5.57 17.06 6.52
C SER A 81 5.17 18.30 5.72
N THR A 82 4.88 18.10 4.44
CA THR A 82 4.48 19.16 3.51
C THR A 82 3.21 18.75 2.78
N ILE A 83 2.16 19.54 2.92
CA ILE A 83 0.90 19.41 2.18
C ILE A 83 0.75 20.62 1.28
N GLU A 84 0.85 20.40 -0.03
CA GLU A 84 0.87 21.45 -1.05
C GLU A 84 -0.53 21.99 -1.41
N SER A 85 -0.54 23.07 -2.17
CA SER A 85 -1.75 23.79 -2.59
C SER A 85 -2.75 22.89 -3.33
N GLY A 86 -4.02 23.06 -2.98
CA GLY A 86 -5.15 22.31 -3.52
C GLY A 86 -5.19 20.83 -3.12
N ALA A 87 -4.27 20.32 -2.29
CA ALA A 87 -4.32 18.95 -1.80
C ALA A 87 -5.56 18.74 -0.91
N VAL A 88 -6.12 17.52 -0.95
CA VAL A 88 -7.28 17.13 -0.15
C VAL A 88 -6.93 15.90 0.67
N ILE A 89 -7.11 16.01 1.99
CA ILE A 89 -6.86 14.93 2.95
C ILE A 89 -8.19 14.57 3.60
N GLY A 90 -8.64 13.33 3.42
CA GLY A 90 -9.92 12.82 3.93
C GLY A 90 -9.93 12.56 5.44
N ASP A 91 -11.13 12.35 5.98
CA ASP A 91 -11.34 12.15 7.42
C ASP A 91 -10.50 11.01 7.98
N ASN A 92 -9.94 11.20 9.18
CA ASN A 92 -9.14 10.22 9.91
C ASN A 92 -7.87 9.75 9.17
N ALA A 93 -7.47 10.43 8.08
CA ALA A 93 -6.19 10.15 7.44
C ALA A 93 -5.03 10.64 8.30
N SER A 94 -3.90 9.93 8.25
CA SER A 94 -2.71 10.23 9.04
C SER A 94 -1.50 10.38 8.14
N ILE A 95 -0.87 11.56 8.16
CA ILE A 95 0.32 11.89 7.39
C ILE A 95 1.52 11.92 8.32
N GLY A 96 2.48 11.04 8.10
CA GLY A 96 3.66 10.85 8.94
C GLY A 96 4.70 11.97 8.80
N ALA A 97 5.68 11.98 9.71
CA ALA A 97 6.74 12.98 9.71
C ALA A 97 7.54 12.98 8.39
N GLY A 98 7.85 14.17 7.87
CA GLY A 98 8.64 14.32 6.64
C GLY A 98 7.95 13.86 5.35
N ALA A 99 6.70 13.39 5.40
CA ALA A 99 5.96 13.01 4.20
C ALA A 99 5.62 14.23 3.33
N TYR A 100 5.59 14.04 2.01
CA TYR A 100 5.25 15.09 1.05
C TYR A 100 3.99 14.70 0.28
N ILE A 101 2.98 15.57 0.32
CA ILE A 101 1.73 15.44 -0.43
C ILE A 101 1.67 16.59 -1.45
N GLY A 102 1.78 16.25 -2.73
CA GLY A 102 1.90 17.20 -3.82
C GLY A 102 0.61 17.95 -4.16
N ARG A 103 0.74 18.98 -5.00
CA ARG A 103 -0.37 19.87 -5.39
C ARG A 103 -1.54 19.08 -5.96
N ASN A 104 -2.74 19.42 -5.53
CA ASN A 104 -3.99 18.79 -5.99
C ASN A 104 -4.02 17.25 -5.84
N ALA A 105 -3.14 16.67 -5.02
CA ALA A 105 -3.23 15.25 -4.66
C ALA A 105 -4.43 15.03 -3.73
N LYS A 106 -5.05 13.86 -3.81
CA LYS A 106 -6.21 13.48 -2.99
C LYS A 106 -5.88 12.23 -2.21
N ILE A 107 -6.00 12.30 -0.89
CA ILE A 107 -5.79 11.19 0.04
C ILE A 107 -7.14 10.86 0.69
N GLY A 108 -7.66 9.65 0.45
CA GLY A 108 -8.95 9.23 0.98
C GLY A 108 -8.97 9.01 2.49
N ALA A 109 -10.18 8.85 3.03
CA ALA A 109 -10.42 8.72 4.46
C ALA A 109 -9.74 7.49 5.07
N GLY A 110 -9.21 7.64 6.28
CA GLY A 110 -8.54 6.58 7.03
C GLY A 110 -7.24 6.07 6.40
N THR A 111 -6.74 6.73 5.33
CA THR A 111 -5.47 6.36 4.70
C THR A 111 -4.29 6.83 5.55
N GLN A 112 -3.31 5.94 5.69
CA GLN A 112 -2.09 6.16 6.46
C GLN A 112 -0.90 6.31 5.52
N VAL A 113 -0.20 7.43 5.64
CA VAL A 113 1.04 7.71 4.91
C VAL A 113 2.16 7.78 5.94
N TRP A 114 3.07 6.82 5.93
CA TRP A 114 4.18 6.76 6.88
C TRP A 114 5.30 7.76 6.55
N ALA A 115 6.27 7.85 7.45
CA ALA A 115 7.30 8.87 7.42
C ALA A 115 8.08 8.88 6.09
N ASN A 116 8.37 10.08 5.59
CA ASN A 116 9.16 10.31 4.37
C ASN A 116 8.60 9.69 3.08
N ALA A 117 7.35 9.24 3.06
CA ALA A 117 6.68 8.88 1.81
C ALA A 117 6.41 10.13 0.95
N THR A 118 6.52 10.00 -0.36
CA THR A 118 6.32 11.09 -1.32
C THR A 118 5.17 10.76 -2.28
N ILE A 119 4.14 11.59 -2.27
CA ILE A 119 3.00 11.51 -3.18
C ILE A 119 3.04 12.75 -4.07
N TYR A 120 3.22 12.56 -5.38
CA TYR A 120 3.32 13.65 -6.35
C TYR A 120 1.98 14.34 -6.59
N HIS A 121 2.02 15.43 -7.36
CA HIS A 121 0.85 16.21 -7.74
C HIS A 121 -0.18 15.39 -8.54
N HIS A 122 -1.46 15.72 -8.36
CA HIS A 122 -2.62 15.08 -9.00
C HIS A 122 -2.83 13.59 -8.75
N VAL A 123 -2.02 12.94 -7.89
CA VAL A 123 -2.25 11.54 -7.50
C VAL A 123 -3.57 11.44 -6.73
N GLU A 124 -4.39 10.45 -7.08
CA GLU A 124 -5.66 10.17 -6.42
C GLU A 124 -5.59 8.84 -5.67
N VAL A 125 -5.81 8.87 -4.36
CA VAL A 125 -5.76 7.71 -3.47
C VAL A 125 -7.11 7.52 -2.79
N GLY A 126 -7.61 6.29 -2.82
CA GLY A 126 -8.83 5.87 -2.13
C GLY A 126 -8.69 5.78 -0.61
N GLU A 127 -9.64 5.08 0.00
CA GLU A 127 -9.78 5.02 1.45
C GLU A 127 -9.01 3.84 2.08
N LYS A 128 -8.57 4.03 3.32
CA LYS A 128 -7.97 2.97 4.17
C LYS A 128 -6.75 2.32 3.53
N CYS A 129 -5.98 3.09 2.77
CA CYS A 129 -4.72 2.65 2.20
C CYS A 129 -3.57 2.82 3.20
N VAL A 130 -2.48 2.09 2.99
CA VAL A 130 -1.26 2.19 3.80
C VAL A 130 -0.07 2.38 2.87
N PHE A 131 0.68 3.45 3.06
CA PHE A 131 1.90 3.76 2.32
C PHE A 131 3.07 3.76 3.30
N HIS A 132 3.93 2.76 3.20
CA HIS A 132 5.10 2.62 4.08
C HIS A 132 6.21 3.62 3.72
N SER A 133 7.14 3.79 4.65
CA SER A 133 8.15 4.85 4.58
C SER A 133 8.94 4.84 3.27
N SER A 134 9.26 6.05 2.81
CA SER A 134 10.09 6.28 1.62
C SER A 134 9.54 5.75 0.29
N CYS A 135 8.27 5.31 0.21
CA CYS A 135 7.66 5.03 -1.08
C CYS A 135 7.47 6.33 -1.90
N VAL A 136 7.49 6.21 -3.23
CA VAL A 136 7.32 7.35 -4.14
C VAL A 136 6.22 7.07 -5.15
N ILE A 137 5.16 7.87 -5.12
CA ILE A 137 3.97 7.69 -5.96
C ILE A 137 3.82 8.87 -6.90
N GLY A 138 3.76 8.59 -8.20
CA GLY A 138 3.52 9.55 -9.26
C GLY A 138 4.76 10.29 -9.77
N ALA A 139 5.96 9.72 -9.62
CA ALA A 139 7.15 10.21 -10.32
C ALA A 139 7.03 10.00 -11.85
N ASP A 140 7.84 10.70 -12.63
CA ASP A 140 7.89 10.49 -14.09
C ASP A 140 8.41 9.08 -14.42
N GLY A 141 7.68 8.36 -15.27
CA GLY A 141 8.16 7.12 -15.85
C GLY A 141 9.26 7.30 -16.90
N PHE A 142 9.76 6.16 -17.40
CA PHE A 142 10.85 6.08 -18.37
C PHE A 142 10.41 6.43 -19.83
N GLY A 143 9.92 7.65 -20.05
CA GLY A 143 9.51 8.13 -21.37
C GLY A 143 10.58 8.96 -22.09
N TYR A 144 11.25 8.36 -23.08
CA TYR A 144 12.25 9.04 -23.91
C TYR A 144 12.16 8.62 -25.39
N ALA A 145 12.33 9.57 -26.29
CA ALA A 145 12.55 9.31 -27.72
C ALA A 145 14.06 9.43 -28.04
N ASN A 146 14.58 8.58 -28.93
CA ASN A 146 15.98 8.69 -29.37
C ASN A 146 16.05 9.48 -30.68
N GLU A 147 16.80 10.58 -30.70
CA GLU A 147 17.18 11.27 -31.94
C GLU A 147 18.71 11.20 -32.08
N ARG A 148 19.20 10.31 -32.96
CA ARG A 148 20.63 10.20 -33.31
C ARG A 148 21.57 10.00 -32.10
N GLY A 149 21.13 9.22 -31.12
CA GLY A 149 21.91 8.94 -29.90
C GLY A 149 21.60 9.87 -28.72
N GLU A 150 20.88 10.98 -28.95
CA GLU A 150 20.40 11.88 -27.90
C GLU A 150 19.02 11.46 -27.42
N TRP A 151 18.84 11.40 -26.09
CA TRP A 151 17.55 11.06 -25.47
C TRP A 151 16.73 12.32 -25.21
N ILE A 152 15.57 12.43 -25.86
CA ILE A 152 14.63 13.54 -25.71
C ILE A 152 13.53 13.11 -24.74
N LYS A 153 13.42 13.80 -23.60
CA LYS A 153 12.42 13.50 -22.56
C LYS A 153 11.00 13.71 -23.09
N ILE A 154 10.14 12.72 -22.88
CA ILE A 154 8.71 12.80 -23.14
C ILE A 154 8.01 13.16 -21.82
N PRO A 155 7.38 14.34 -21.70
CA PRO A 155 6.62 14.71 -20.51
C PRO A 155 5.57 13.67 -20.15
N GLN A 156 5.53 13.27 -18.87
CA GLN A 156 4.54 12.32 -18.35
C GLN A 156 3.39 13.12 -17.74
N THR A 157 2.28 13.18 -18.47
CA THR A 157 1.14 14.08 -18.19
C THR A 157 -0.06 13.39 -17.54
N GLY A 158 -0.08 12.06 -17.52
CA GLY A 158 -1.06 11.31 -16.75
C GLY A 158 -0.77 11.35 -15.25
N THR A 159 -1.61 10.68 -14.46
CA THR A 159 -1.44 10.57 -13.01
C THR A 159 -1.34 9.10 -12.55
N VAL A 160 -1.42 8.88 -11.25
CA VAL A 160 -1.64 7.57 -10.61
C VAL A 160 -3.00 7.61 -9.91
N LYS A 161 -3.82 6.60 -10.15
CA LYS A 161 -5.09 6.38 -9.44
C LYS A 161 -5.01 5.09 -8.64
N ILE A 162 -5.17 5.22 -7.32
CA ILE A 162 -5.10 4.12 -6.36
C ILE A 162 -6.48 3.96 -5.73
N GLY A 163 -7.03 2.74 -5.77
CA GLY A 163 -8.30 2.38 -5.13
C GLY A 163 -8.21 2.33 -3.60
N ASP A 164 -9.16 1.64 -3.00
CA ASP A 164 -9.27 1.52 -1.54
C ASP A 164 -8.49 0.32 -1.01
N ARG A 165 -8.07 0.36 0.26
CA ARG A 165 -7.44 -0.76 0.97
C ARG A 165 -6.20 -1.29 0.25
N VAL A 166 -5.47 -0.39 -0.39
CA VAL A 166 -4.19 -0.70 -1.04
C VAL A 166 -3.08 -0.55 -0.02
N GLU A 167 -2.16 -1.51 0.02
CA GLU A 167 -0.96 -1.44 0.84
C GLU A 167 0.28 -1.39 -0.06
N ILE A 168 1.13 -0.37 0.14
CA ILE A 168 2.37 -0.16 -0.60
C ILE A 168 3.55 -0.17 0.37
N GLY A 169 4.44 -1.13 0.18
CA GLY A 169 5.64 -1.34 0.97
C GLY A 169 6.67 -0.21 0.88
N ALA A 170 7.63 -0.28 1.79
CA ALA A 170 8.69 0.72 1.94
C ALA A 170 9.56 0.79 0.68
N SER A 171 9.92 2.02 0.31
CA SER A 171 10.75 2.29 -0.87
C SER A 171 10.22 1.71 -2.19
N THR A 172 8.91 1.45 -2.29
CA THR A 172 8.25 1.09 -3.55
C THR A 172 7.94 2.34 -4.36
N THR A 173 8.12 2.26 -5.67
CA THR A 173 7.94 3.34 -6.63
C THR A 173 6.81 3.01 -7.61
N VAL A 174 5.90 3.95 -7.81
CA VAL A 174 4.81 3.85 -8.79
C VAL A 174 4.85 5.07 -9.69
N ASP A 175 5.26 4.90 -10.94
CA ASP A 175 5.35 5.98 -11.90
C ASP A 175 3.95 6.40 -12.37
N ARG A 176 3.75 7.70 -12.61
CA ARG A 176 2.55 8.19 -13.31
C ARG A 176 2.54 7.75 -14.77
N GLY A 177 1.37 7.73 -15.38
CA GLY A 177 1.26 7.41 -16.79
C GLY A 177 1.71 8.54 -17.73
N ALA A 178 2.03 8.18 -18.98
CA ALA A 178 2.52 9.12 -19.98
C ALA A 178 1.42 10.09 -20.48
N LEU A 179 0.27 9.54 -20.83
CA LEU A 179 -0.94 10.26 -21.25
C LEU A 179 -2.16 9.78 -20.45
N GLU A 180 -2.40 8.47 -20.48
CA GLU A 180 -3.34 7.80 -19.59
C GLU A 180 -2.73 7.64 -18.20
N ASP A 181 -3.52 7.19 -17.23
CA ASP A 181 -3.08 7.02 -15.84
C ASP A 181 -2.46 5.65 -15.59
N THR A 182 -1.60 5.55 -14.57
CA THR A 182 -1.25 4.27 -13.93
C THR A 182 -2.37 3.92 -12.94
N ILE A 183 -2.89 2.70 -12.98
CA ILE A 183 -4.04 2.27 -12.18
C ILE A 183 -3.62 1.18 -11.19
N VAL A 184 -3.94 1.39 -9.92
CA VAL A 184 -3.84 0.38 -8.86
C VAL A 184 -5.23 0.19 -8.28
N GLU A 185 -5.90 -0.91 -8.62
CA GLU A 185 -7.25 -1.19 -8.10
C GLU A 185 -7.25 -1.49 -6.60
N SER A 186 -8.46 -1.50 -6.02
CA SER A 186 -8.63 -1.73 -4.59
C SER A 186 -8.07 -3.10 -4.15
N ASN A 187 -7.70 -3.19 -2.87
CA ASN A 187 -7.21 -4.41 -2.22
C ASN A 187 -5.89 -4.96 -2.81
N VAL A 188 -5.14 -4.16 -3.57
CA VAL A 188 -3.80 -4.53 -4.06
C VAL A 188 -2.77 -4.43 -2.93
N ILE A 189 -1.84 -5.37 -2.87
CA ILE A 189 -0.73 -5.38 -1.89
C ILE A 189 0.59 -5.43 -2.66
N LEU A 190 1.40 -4.39 -2.47
CA LEU A 190 2.77 -4.30 -2.98
C LEU A 190 3.73 -4.39 -1.80
N ASP A 191 4.63 -5.36 -1.82
CA ASP A 191 5.73 -5.45 -0.87
C ASP A 191 6.77 -4.33 -1.10
N ASN A 192 7.85 -4.36 -0.34
CA ASN A 192 8.94 -3.38 -0.36
C ASN A 192 9.75 -3.44 -1.66
N GLN A 193 10.29 -2.28 -2.07
CA GLN A 193 11.23 -2.15 -3.19
C GLN A 193 10.70 -2.69 -4.54
N ILE A 194 9.43 -2.46 -4.82
CA ILE A 194 8.82 -2.73 -6.13
C ILE A 194 8.91 -1.48 -7.01
N GLN A 195 9.13 -1.67 -8.31
CA GLN A 195 8.97 -0.62 -9.32
C GLN A 195 7.76 -0.92 -10.20
N ILE A 196 6.80 -0.01 -10.25
CA ILE A 196 5.68 -0.02 -11.20
C ILE A 196 5.91 1.06 -12.25
N GLY A 197 6.11 0.65 -13.50
CA GLY A 197 6.29 1.57 -14.62
C GLY A 197 5.02 2.34 -15.00
N HIS A 198 5.17 3.35 -15.85
CA HIS A 198 4.07 4.18 -16.33
C HIS A 198 2.99 3.36 -17.06
N ASN A 199 1.72 3.74 -16.90
CA ASN A 199 0.56 3.12 -17.55
C ASN A 199 0.34 1.63 -17.21
N VAL A 200 0.92 1.15 -16.11
CA VAL A 200 0.59 -0.17 -15.58
C VAL A 200 -0.82 -0.17 -14.99
N HIS A 201 -1.54 -1.28 -15.14
CA HIS A 201 -2.83 -1.52 -14.49
C HIS A 201 -2.76 -2.77 -13.63
N LEU A 202 -2.84 -2.61 -12.31
CA LEU A 202 -2.93 -3.70 -11.35
C LEU A 202 -4.40 -3.91 -10.97
N GLY A 203 -4.94 -5.09 -11.27
CA GLY A 203 -6.31 -5.47 -10.97
C GLY A 203 -6.55 -5.81 -9.50
N TYR A 204 -7.83 -5.79 -9.11
CA TYR A 204 -8.29 -5.97 -7.74
C TYR A 204 -7.67 -7.18 -7.04
N GLY A 205 -7.18 -6.97 -5.82
CA GLY A 205 -6.66 -8.08 -5.00
C GLY A 205 -5.32 -8.66 -5.45
N SER A 206 -4.66 -8.04 -6.44
CA SER A 206 -3.32 -8.46 -6.83
C SER A 206 -2.34 -8.30 -5.68
N CYS A 207 -1.44 -9.27 -5.52
CA CYS A 207 -0.39 -9.24 -4.51
C CYS A 207 0.95 -9.47 -5.19
N ILE A 208 1.92 -8.62 -4.91
CA ILE A 208 3.25 -8.62 -5.51
C ILE A 208 4.30 -8.63 -4.38
N ALA A 209 5.10 -9.69 -4.31
CA ALA A 209 6.15 -9.87 -3.31
C ALA A 209 7.47 -9.19 -3.75
N GLY A 210 8.30 -8.78 -2.78
CA GLY A 210 9.49 -7.95 -3.01
C GLY A 210 10.79 -8.74 -2.98
N VAL A 211 11.62 -8.61 -4.02
CA VAL A 211 13.09 -8.87 -3.99
C VAL A 211 13.84 -8.14 -5.14
N LEU A 212 13.42 -6.92 -5.52
CA LEU A 212 13.65 -6.26 -6.83
C LEU A 212 12.74 -6.82 -7.94
N LEU A 213 11.44 -6.50 -7.85
CA LEU A 213 10.53 -6.74 -8.96
C LEU A 213 10.21 -5.43 -9.67
N SER A 214 10.31 -5.43 -11.00
CA SER A 214 9.84 -4.34 -11.86
C SER A 214 8.70 -4.84 -12.73
N VAL A 215 7.54 -4.17 -12.64
CA VAL A 215 6.45 -4.33 -13.61
C VAL A 215 6.68 -3.29 -14.71
N VAL A 216 6.87 -3.78 -15.93
CA VAL A 216 7.24 -2.94 -17.09
C VAL A 216 6.04 -2.08 -17.50
N ALA A 217 6.33 -0.87 -18.00
CA ALA A 217 5.32 0.06 -18.49
C ALA A 217 4.31 -0.59 -19.45
N HIS A 218 3.07 -0.09 -19.43
CA HIS A 218 1.95 -0.61 -20.24
C HIS A 218 1.57 -2.08 -20.01
N THR A 219 1.88 -2.64 -18.83
CA THR A 219 1.48 -4.02 -18.46
C THR A 219 0.19 -4.03 -17.64
N SER A 220 -0.70 -5.00 -17.89
CA SER A 220 -1.85 -5.29 -17.04
C SER A 220 -1.66 -6.59 -16.25
N VAL A 221 -1.97 -6.58 -14.94
CA VAL A 221 -1.84 -7.73 -14.05
C VAL A 221 -3.19 -8.00 -13.39
N ASN A 222 -3.78 -9.18 -13.61
CA ASN A 222 -5.18 -9.46 -13.21
C ASN A 222 -5.35 -10.38 -12.00
N THR A 223 -4.29 -11.00 -11.45
CA THR A 223 -4.39 -11.89 -10.27
C THR A 223 -3.03 -12.20 -9.66
N VAL A 224 -3.02 -12.53 -8.35
CA VAL A 224 -1.86 -12.91 -7.49
C VAL A 224 -0.72 -13.53 -8.28
N SER A 225 0.20 -12.68 -8.73
CA SER A 225 1.47 -13.10 -9.29
C SER A 225 2.48 -13.00 -8.16
N LEU A 226 2.86 -14.14 -7.59
CA LEU A 226 4.19 -14.30 -7.02
C LEU A 226 5.18 -14.14 -8.17
N ALA A 227 5.36 -12.90 -8.61
CA ALA A 227 6.31 -12.52 -9.62
C ALA A 227 7.68 -12.54 -8.93
N ALA A 228 8.19 -13.74 -8.70
CA ALA A 228 9.59 -13.94 -8.41
C ALA A 228 10.33 -13.72 -9.73
N ALA A 229 10.76 -12.48 -9.97
CA ALA A 229 11.73 -12.10 -11.01
C ALA A 229 11.66 -12.90 -12.34
N GLN A 230 10.50 -12.98 -13.01
CA GLN A 230 10.40 -13.59 -14.34
C GLN A 230 9.42 -12.86 -15.26
N ARG A 231 10.00 -12.30 -16.33
CA ARG A 231 9.46 -11.83 -17.62
C ARG A 231 7.92 -11.79 -17.74
N PHE A 232 7.38 -10.57 -17.81
CA PHE A 232 6.08 -10.32 -18.45
C PHE A 232 6.25 -10.40 -19.98
N GLN A 233 5.45 -11.23 -20.65
CA GLN A 233 5.27 -11.14 -22.10
C GLN A 233 4.34 -9.95 -22.38
N ALA A 234 4.86 -8.94 -23.08
CA ALA A 234 4.03 -7.95 -23.76
C ALA A 234 3.18 -8.68 -24.80
N ILE A 235 1.87 -8.41 -24.81
CA ILE A 235 0.98 -8.75 -25.93
C ILE A 235 1.11 -7.64 -26.97
#